data_AF-A0A7X8FSQ1-F1
#
_entry.id   AF-A0A7X8FSQ1-F1
#
_cell.length_a   1.000
_cell.length_b   1.000
_cell.length_c   1.000
_cell.angle_alpha   90.00
_cell.angle_beta   90.00
_cell.angle_gamma   90.00
#
_symmetry.space_group_name_H-M   'P 1'
#
loop_
_entity.id
_entity.type
_entity.pdbx_description
1 polymer ?
#
loop_
_entity_poly.entity_id
_entity_poly.type
_entity_poly.pdbx_seq_one_letter_code
_entity_poly.pdbx_strand_id
1 'polypeptide(L)'
;MKKTWLLFHDVRSAMQLHTVLRTEGMKISIAPTPREAAKCCGVSILLADAKDTDRALQMAEEAGIQLRGVHTMDADFNPGRDRYC
;
A
#
# COMPACT_ATOMS: atom_id res chain seq x y z
N MET A 1 3.45 -6.66 -14.09
CA MET A 1 2.89 -5.37 -13.61
C MET A 1 3.40 -5.16 -12.19
N LYS A 2 4.16 -4.09 -11.95
CA LYS A 2 4.73 -3.82 -10.62
C LYS A 2 3.67 -3.21 -9.73
N LYS A 3 3.45 -3.80 -8.57
CA LYS A 3 2.52 -3.31 -7.56
C LYS A 3 3.33 -2.75 -6.40
N THR A 4 2.84 -1.68 -5.80
CA THR A 4 3.48 -1.07 -4.62
C THR A 4 2.51 -1.07 -3.46
N TRP A 5 2.96 -1.54 -2.31
CA TRP A 5 2.24 -1.53 -1.05
C TRP A 5 2.88 -0.50 -0.13
N LEU A 6 2.07 0.46 0.29
CA LEU A 6 2.41 1.42 1.33
C LEU A 6 1.96 0.83 2.66
N LEU A 7 2.92 0.61 3.57
CA LEU A 7 2.67 0.07 4.90
C LEU A 7 2.50 1.20 5.89
N PHE A 8 1.48 1.13 6.73
CA PHE A 8 1.19 2.12 7.76
C PHE A 8 1.27 1.50 9.16
N HIS A 9 1.64 2.30 10.15
CA HIS A 9 1.54 1.94 11.56
C HIS A 9 0.07 2.00 12.05
N ASP A 10 -0.71 2.93 11.50
CA ASP A 10 -2.05 3.25 11.97
C ASP A 10 -3.07 3.34 10.84
N VAL A 11 -4.32 2.98 11.16
CA VAL A 11 -5.46 3.08 10.23
C VAL A 11 -5.78 4.52 9.86
N ARG A 12 -5.60 5.46 10.79
CA ARG A 12 -5.90 6.88 10.58
C ARG A 12 -5.02 7.48 9.47
N SER A 13 -3.71 7.22 9.55
CA SER A 13 -2.72 7.65 8.58
C SER A 13 -3.01 7.11 7.19
N ALA A 14 -3.38 5.83 7.08
CA ALA A 14 -3.76 5.24 5.80
C ALA A 14 -5.06 5.82 5.25
N MET A 15 -6.09 6.03 6.08
CA MET A 15 -7.36 6.60 5.62
C MET A 15 -7.19 8.05 5.15
N GLN A 16 -6.32 8.82 5.82
CA GLN A 16 -5.97 10.17 5.40
C GLN A 16 -5.29 10.16 4.04
N LEU A 17 -4.22 9.36 3.86
CA LEU A 17 -3.54 9.27 2.57
C LEU A 17 -4.45 8.71 1.48
N HIS A 18 -5.26 7.69 1.78
CA HIS A 18 -6.22 7.13 0.84
C HIS A 18 -7.19 8.20 0.33
N THR A 19 -7.68 9.08 1.20
CA THR A 19 -8.60 10.15 0.80
C THR A 19 -7.91 11.16 -0.12
N VAL A 20 -6.68 11.55 0.22
CA VAL A 20 -5.85 12.45 -0.59
C VAL A 20 -5.61 11.87 -1.99
N LEU A 21 -5.09 10.64 -2.05
CA LEU A 21 -4.80 9.94 -3.30
C LEU A 21 -6.05 9.68 -4.15
N ARG A 22 -7.19 9.35 -3.51
CA ARG A 22 -8.47 9.16 -4.20
C ARG A 22 -9.01 10.48 -4.76
N THR A 23 -8.82 11.59 -4.06
CA THR A 23 -9.21 12.93 -4.53
C THR A 23 -8.41 13.33 -5.77
N GLU A 24 -7.15 12.88 -5.86
CA GLU A 24 -6.31 13.05 -7.03
C GLU A 24 -6.68 12.13 -8.22
N GLY A 25 -7.62 11.20 -8.02
CA GLY A 25 -8.03 10.25 -9.05
C GLY A 25 -7.08 9.06 -9.26
N MET A 26 -6.15 8.82 -8.32
CA MET A 26 -5.23 7.68 -8.41
C MET A 26 -5.94 6.35 -8.18
N LYS A 27 -5.51 5.31 -8.92
CA LYS A 27 -6.02 3.95 -8.77
C LYS A 27 -5.36 3.26 -7.59
N ILE A 28 -5.96 3.42 -6.42
CA ILE A 28 -5.52 2.82 -5.17
C ILE A 28 -6.54 1.84 -4.61
N SER A 29 -6.08 0.84 -3.87
CA SER A 29 -6.93 -0.15 -3.21
C SER A 29 -6.49 -0.36 -1.77
N ILE A 30 -7.45 -0.40 -0.84
CA ILE A 30 -7.16 -0.72 0.57
C ILE A 30 -7.02 -2.24 0.67
N ALA A 31 -5.87 -2.70 1.14
CA ALA A 31 -5.60 -4.11 1.39
C ALA A 31 -5.37 -4.36 2.89
N PRO A 32 -5.92 -5.47 3.44
CA PRO A 32 -5.56 -5.89 4.79
C PRO A 32 -4.06 -6.20 4.82
N THR A 33 -3.34 -5.73 5.83
CA THR A 33 -1.92 -6.05 5.96
C THR A 33 -1.78 -7.57 6.15
N PRO A 34 -0.94 -8.25 5.36
CA PRO A 34 -0.75 -9.69 5.50
C PRO A 34 -0.23 -10.01 6.92
N ARG A 35 -0.81 -11.06 7.53
CA ARG A 35 -0.46 -11.54 8.88
C ARG A 35 1.03 -11.79 9.10
N GLU A 36 1.78 -12.05 8.03
CA GLU A 36 3.23 -12.26 8.04
C GLU A 36 4.03 -10.98 8.36
N ALA A 37 3.48 -9.79 8.13
CA ALA A 37 4.19 -8.51 8.29
C ALA A 37 3.90 -7.77 9.63
N ALA A 38 2.82 -8.12 10.34
CA ALA A 38 2.49 -7.54 11.65
C ALA A 38 1.49 -8.40 12.46
N LYS A 39 1.76 -8.58 13.77
CA LYS A 39 0.80 -9.16 14.75
C LYS A 39 -0.38 -8.24 15.09
N CYS A 40 -0.31 -6.97 14.68
CA CYS A 40 -1.31 -5.95 14.96
C CYS A 40 -1.87 -5.42 13.63
N CYS A 41 -3.14 -5.00 13.63
CA CYS A 41 -3.96 -4.59 12.49
C CYS A 41 -3.43 -3.36 11.72
N GLY A 42 -2.21 -3.44 11.17
CA GLY A 42 -1.74 -2.47 10.19
C GLY A 42 -2.66 -2.51 8.98
N VAL A 43 -2.85 -1.38 8.33
CA VAL A 43 -3.51 -1.31 7.03
C VAL A 43 -2.47 -0.96 5.97
N SER A 44 -2.72 -1.40 4.75
CA SER A 44 -1.84 -1.12 3.62
C SER A 44 -2.63 -0.54 2.46
N ILE A 45 -2.01 0.38 1.73
CA ILE A 45 -2.56 0.92 0.50
C ILE A 45 -1.79 0.31 -0.66
N LEU A 46 -2.50 -0.34 -1.57
CA LEU A 46 -1.98 -0.89 -2.79
C LEU A 46 -2.12 0.14 -3.92
N LEU A 47 -1.01 0.47 -4.55
CA LEU A 47 -0.95 1.24 -5.78
C LEU A 47 -1.00 0.28 -6.97
N ALA A 48 -1.90 0.55 -7.91
CA ALA A 48 -2.06 -0.27 -9.11
C ALA A 48 -0.86 -0.17 -10.06
N ASP A 49 -0.19 0.98 -10.08
CA ASP A 49 0.96 1.25 -10.93
C ASP A 49 2.14 1.79 -10.12
N ALA A 50 3.35 1.30 -10.41
CA ALA A 50 4.55 1.75 -9.71
C ALA A 50 4.89 3.22 -10.01
N LYS A 51 4.42 3.79 -11.13
CA LYS A 51 4.62 5.21 -11.46
C LYS A 51 3.93 6.15 -10.48
N ASP A 52 2.83 5.71 -9.87
CA ASP A 52 2.11 6.49 -8.86
C ASP A 52 2.79 6.42 -7.48
N THR A 53 3.84 5.62 -7.32
CA THR A 53 4.59 5.50 -6.05
C THR A 53 5.24 6.81 -5.64
N ASP A 54 5.90 7.48 -6.59
CA ASP A 54 6.60 8.73 -6.35
C ASP A 54 5.65 9.84 -5.91
N ARG A 55 4.53 9.98 -6.63
CA ARG A 55 3.42 10.86 -6.25
C ARG A 55 2.85 10.50 -4.88
N ALA A 56 2.61 9.22 -4.61
CA ALA A 56 2.03 8.83 -3.33
C ALA A 56 2.98 9.09 -2.15
N LEU A 57 4.29 8.97 -2.36
CA LEU A 57 5.32 9.36 -1.39
C LEU A 57 5.32 10.87 -1.15
N GLN A 58 5.29 11.66 -2.22
CA GLN A 58 5.24 13.12 -2.12
C GLN A 58 3.98 13.58 -1.37
N MET A 59 2.80 13.05 -1.72
CA MET A 59 1.55 13.37 -1.03
C MET A 59 1.56 12.93 0.44
N ALA A 60 2.23 11.83 0.77
CA ALA A 60 2.39 11.40 2.15
C ALA A 60 3.28 12.36 2.95
N GLU A 61 4.36 12.87 2.34
CA GLU A 61 5.23 13.87 2.95
C GLU A 61 4.52 15.21 3.14
N GLU A 62 3.79 15.70 2.11
CA GLU A 62 3.00 16.93 2.20
C GLU A 62 1.88 16.84 3.24
N ALA A 63 1.27 15.66 3.38
CA ALA A 63 0.26 15.40 4.42
C ALA A 63 0.86 15.14 5.82
N GLY A 64 2.20 15.09 5.96
CA GLY A 64 2.89 14.81 7.22
C GLY A 64 2.69 13.37 7.73
N ILE A 65 2.43 12.42 6.83
CA ILE A 65 2.08 11.04 7.17
C ILE A 65 3.34 10.16 7.18
N GLN A 66 3.66 9.60 8.35
CA GLN A 66 4.78 8.66 8.48
C GLN A 66 4.40 7.26 7.99
N LEU A 67 4.97 6.88 6.84
CA LEU A 67 4.91 5.53 6.32
C LEU A 67 5.82 4.60 7.15
N ARG A 68 5.34 3.39 7.44
CA ARG A 68 6.16 2.33 8.06
C ARG A 68 7.20 1.80 7.10
N GLY A 69 6.84 1.73 5.83
CA GLY A 69 7.70 1.28 4.76
C GLY A 69 6.95 1.19 3.45
N VAL A 70 7.70 1.16 2.36
CA VAL A 70 7.18 0.95 1.02
C VAL A 70 7.69 -0.39 0.54
N HIS A 71 6.78 -1.25 0.09
CA HIS A 71 7.11 -2.54 -0.45
C HIS A 71 6.68 -2.58 -1.91
N THR A 72 7.64 -2.57 -2.83
CA THR A 72 7.36 -2.78 -4.25
C THR A 72 7.63 -4.24 -4.56
N MET A 73 6.61 -4.93 -5.04
CA MET A 73 6.74 -6.31 -5.51
C MET A 73 6.38 -6.31 -6.99
N ASP A 74 7.25 -6.85 -7.82
CA ASP A 74 6.83 -7.35 -9.11
C ASP A 74 5.74 -8.39 -8.84
N ALA A 75 4.53 -8.17 -9.37
CA ALA A 75 3.49 -9.17 -9.32
C ALA A 75 3.87 -10.32 -10.27
N ASP A 76 4.95 -11.03 -9.92
CA ASP A 76 5.19 -12.39 -10.36
C ASP A 76 4.18 -13.21 -9.60
N PHE A 77 3.03 -13.39 -10.24
CA PHE A 77 1.95 -14.22 -9.77
C PHE A 77 2.49 -15.65 -9.76
N ASN A 78 3.26 -16.03 -8.73
CA ASN A 78 3.80 -17.38 -8.64
C ASN A 78 2.60 -18.34 -8.47
N PRO A 79 2.26 -19.14 -9.49
CA PRO A 79 1.07 -19.99 -9.46
C PRO A 79 1.21 -21.15 -8.45
N GLY A 80 2.36 -21.28 -7.78
CA GLY A 80 2.61 -22.28 -6.73
C GLY A 80 2.14 -21.91 -5.33
N ARG A 81 1.61 -20.69 -5.08
CA ARG A 81 1.22 -20.25 -3.71
C ARG A 81 -0.12 -20.84 -3.22
N ASP A 82 -0.92 -21.42 -4.12
CA ASP A 82 -2.22 -22.06 -3.83
C ASP A 82 -2.17 -23.60 -3.97
N ARG A 83 -1.08 -24.25 -3.52
CA ARG A 83 -1.19 -25.68 -3.14
C ARG A 83 -1.76 -25.75 -1.72
N TYR A 84 -3.08 -25.72 -1.61
CA TYR A 84 -3.74 -26.34 -0.47
C TYR A 84 -3.62 -27.86 -0.66
N CYS A 85 -2.88 -28.52 0.23
CA CYS A 85 -2.86 -29.97 0.34
C CYS A 85 -4.23 -30.51 0.77
#